data_AF-A0A098G8A5-F1
#
_entry.id   AF-A0A098G8A5-F1
#
_cell.length_a   1.000
_cell.length_b   1.000
_cell.length_c   1.000
_cell.angle_alpha   90.00
_cell.angle_beta   90.00
_cell.angle_gamma   90.00
#
_symmetry.space_group_name_H-M   'P 1'
#
loop_
_entity.id
_entity.type
_entity.pdbx_description
1 polymer ?
#
loop_
_entity_poly.entity_id
_entity_poly.type
_entity_poly.pdbx_seq_one_letter_code
_entity_poly.pdbx_strand_id
1 'polypeptide(L)'
;MVHPSFHTFVLSQAFGIYLVIMAIIFACRAKYYKQMIQSINPNGPGILISGSLGLLIGLFLITIHNSWGLVVVDILSLFFWFIVISSLLLLSFPERVVACAKKVCGGRGYFILIVACALLGIILMTGGYYLYM
;
A
#
# COMPACT_ATOMS: atom_id res chain seq x y z
N MET A 1 14.04 -12.74 -22.36
CA MET A 1 13.04 -13.08 -21.33
C MET A 1 13.70 -12.84 -19.99
N VAL A 2 13.29 -11.80 -19.25
CA VAL A 2 13.83 -11.53 -17.91
C VAL A 2 13.06 -12.43 -16.94
N HIS A 3 13.71 -13.47 -16.43
CA HIS A 3 13.12 -14.26 -15.36
C HIS A 3 12.95 -13.38 -14.13
N PRO A 4 11.76 -13.31 -13.52
CA PRO A 4 11.60 -12.56 -12.28
C PRO A 4 12.53 -13.16 -11.22
N SER A 5 13.23 -12.29 -10.48
CA SER A 5 14.14 -12.73 -9.44
C SER A 5 13.38 -13.39 -8.28
N PHE A 6 14.02 -14.30 -7.54
CA PHE A 6 13.43 -14.91 -6.33
C PHE A 6 12.86 -13.87 -5.35
N HIS A 7 13.57 -12.74 -5.18
CA HIS A 7 13.13 -11.63 -4.34
C HIS A 7 11.80 -11.03 -4.78
N THR A 8 11.58 -10.87 -6.09
CA THR A 8 10.32 -10.36 -6.66
C THR A 8 9.14 -11.26 -6.27
N PHE A 9 9.31 -12.58 -6.34
CA PHE A 9 8.26 -13.53 -5.97
C PHE A 9 7.93 -13.46 -4.48
N VAL A 10 8.95 -13.51 -3.63
CA VAL A 10 8.80 -13.45 -2.18
C VAL A 10 8.10 -12.15 -1.77
N LEU A 11 8.52 -11.01 -2.35
CA LEU A 11 7.88 -9.72 -2.08
C LEU A 11 6.43 -9.70 -2.56
N SER A 12 6.15 -10.17 -3.79
CA SER A 12 4.77 -10.21 -4.32
C SER A 12 3.84 -11.04 -3.42
N GLN A 13 4.27 -12.22 -3.00
CA GLN A 13 3.47 -13.06 -2.10
C GLN A 13 3.30 -12.44 -0.72
N ALA A 14 4.37 -11.91 -0.12
CA ALA A 14 4.32 -11.30 1.21
C ALA A 14 3.38 -10.08 1.24
N PHE A 15 3.51 -9.17 0.27
CA PHE A 15 2.63 -8.00 0.16
C PHE A 15 1.21 -8.40 -0.24
N GLY A 16 1.05 -9.39 -1.11
CA GLY A 16 -0.25 -9.92 -1.49
C GLY A 16 -1.05 -10.43 -0.30
N ILE A 17 -0.44 -11.34 0.49
CA ILE A 17 -1.02 -11.89 1.71
C ILE A 17 -1.31 -10.78 2.72
N TYR A 18 -0.34 -9.87 2.95
CA TYR A 18 -0.50 -8.74 3.86
C TYR A 18 -1.72 -7.88 3.50
N LEU A 19 -1.89 -7.52 2.23
CA LEU A 19 -3.00 -6.68 1.77
C LEU A 19 -4.36 -7.38 1.94
N VAL A 20 -4.45 -8.69 1.68
CA VAL A 20 -5.68 -9.46 1.89
C VAL A 20 -6.03 -9.50 3.39
N ILE A 21 -5.07 -9.80 4.26
CA ILE A 21 -5.27 -9.82 5.71
C ILE A 21 -5.74 -8.44 6.20
N MET A 22 -5.07 -7.37 5.78
CA MET A 22 -5.43 -6.00 6.16
C MET A 22 -6.81 -5.61 5.65
N ALA A 23 -7.19 -6.00 4.42
CA ALA A 23 -8.53 -5.76 3.89
C ALA A 23 -9.62 -6.45 4.73
N ILE A 24 -9.39 -7.69 5.16
CA ILE A 24 -10.30 -8.42 6.06
C ILE A 24 -10.41 -7.70 7.41
N ILE A 25 -9.28 -7.32 8.01
CA ILE A 25 -9.26 -6.60 9.29
C ILE A 25 -10.02 -5.26 9.19
N PHE A 26 -9.79 -4.50 8.12
CA PHE A 26 -10.49 -3.24 7.87
C PHE A 26 -11.99 -3.45 7.65
N ALA A 27 -12.41 -4.50 6.95
CA ALA A 27 -13.81 -4.84 6.79
C ALA A 27 -14.47 -5.20 8.14
N CYS A 28 -13.85 -6.08 8.92
CA CYS A 28 -14.37 -6.55 10.20
C CYS A 28 -14.46 -5.43 11.26
N ARG A 29 -13.55 -4.46 11.22
CA ARG A 29 -13.49 -3.35 12.20
C ARG A 29 -13.70 -1.98 11.56
N ALA A 30 -14.57 -1.91 10.54
CA ALA A 30 -14.78 -0.70 9.73
C ALA A 30 -15.07 0.56 10.56
N LYS A 31 -15.96 0.47 11.56
CA LYS A 31 -16.31 1.61 12.42
C LYS A 31 -15.09 2.17 13.17
N TYR A 32 -14.29 1.28 13.75
CA TYR A 32 -13.10 1.65 14.51
C TYR A 32 -12.06 2.35 13.62
N TYR A 33 -11.72 1.76 12.48
CA TYR A 33 -10.71 2.35 11.59
C TYR A 33 -11.18 3.65 10.94
N LYS A 34 -12.47 3.76 10.59
CA LYS A 34 -13.03 5.05 10.13
C LYS A 34 -12.87 6.13 11.20
N GLN A 35 -13.25 5.85 12.44
CA GLN A 35 -13.10 6.81 13.55
C GLN A 35 -11.63 7.17 13.78
N MET A 36 -10.73 6.19 13.76
CA MET A 36 -9.29 6.40 13.88
C MET A 36 -8.77 7.37 12.80
N ILE A 37 -9.18 7.19 11.54
CA ILE A 37 -8.81 8.08 10.44
C ILE A 37 -9.39 9.49 10.64
N GLN A 38 -10.63 9.61 11.10
CA GLN A 38 -11.23 10.92 11.41
C GLN A 38 -10.51 11.64 12.56
N SER A 39 -9.92 10.90 13.50
CA SER A 39 -9.14 11.46 14.61
C SER A 39 -7.70 11.84 14.27
N ILE A 40 -7.19 11.55 13.06
CA ILE A 40 -5.81 11.88 12.69
C ILE A 40 -5.59 13.39 12.81
N ASN A 41 -4.56 13.78 13.57
CA ASN A 41 -4.08 15.15 13.67
C ASN A 41 -2.92 15.35 12.66
N PRO A 42 -3.06 16.24 11.67
CA PRO A 42 -2.00 16.50 10.68
C PRO A 42 -0.73 17.10 11.28
N ASN A 43 -0.82 17.71 12.47
CA ASN A 43 0.33 18.27 13.20
C ASN A 43 0.85 17.30 14.28
N GLY A 44 0.31 16.08 14.33
CA GLY A 44 0.70 15.08 15.32
C GLY A 44 2.03 14.40 14.98
N PRO A 45 2.79 13.91 15.99
CA PRO A 45 4.06 13.21 15.77
C PRO A 45 3.89 11.94 14.92
N GLY A 46 2.70 11.34 14.92
CA GLY A 46 2.38 10.17 14.09
C GLY A 46 2.54 10.43 12.59
N ILE A 47 2.37 11.67 12.12
CA ILE A 47 2.55 12.04 10.71
C ILE A 47 4.03 11.99 10.32
N LEU A 48 4.90 12.56 11.16
CA LEU A 48 6.34 12.50 10.94
C LEU A 48 6.85 11.05 10.99
N ILE A 49 6.41 10.27 11.98
CA ILE A 49 6.85 8.87 12.15
C ILE A 49 6.36 8.01 10.98
N SER A 50 5.07 8.05 10.66
CA SER A 50 4.51 7.23 9.57
C SER A 50 5.03 7.65 8.19
N GLY A 51 5.18 8.96 7.95
CA GLY A 51 5.75 9.50 6.72
C GLY A 51 7.21 9.11 6.55
N SER A 52 8.05 9.29 7.58
CA SER A 52 9.48 8.95 7.52
C SER A 52 9.73 7.45 7.38
N LEU A 53 9.04 6.61 8.18
CA LEU A 53 9.15 5.16 8.06
C LEU A 53 8.64 4.65 6.72
N GLY A 54 7.49 5.17 6.26
CA GLY A 54 6.95 4.82 4.95
C GLY A 54 7.91 5.20 3.81
N LEU A 55 8.57 6.36 3.91
CA LEU A 55 9.56 6.79 2.93
C LEU A 55 10.79 5.88 2.94
N LEU A 56 11.34 5.58 4.13
CA LEU A 56 12.49 4.70 4.27
C LEU A 56 12.20 3.30 3.72
N ILE A 57 11.05 2.72 4.10
CA ILE A 57 10.60 1.40 3.62
C ILE A 57 10.37 1.45 2.11
N GLY A 58 9.70 2.47 1.59
CA GLY A 58 9.43 2.59 0.15
C GLY A 58 10.70 2.69 -0.68
N LEU A 59 11.69 3.49 -0.26
CA LEU A 59 12.98 3.61 -0.95
C LEU A 59 13.76 2.28 -0.91
N PHE A 60 13.73 1.60 0.24
CA PHE A 60 14.34 0.27 0.37
C PHE A 60 13.69 -0.75 -0.59
N LEU A 61 12.36 -0.77 -0.66
CA LEU A 61 11.61 -1.66 -1.55
C LEU A 61 11.87 -1.38 -3.03
N ILE A 62 11.91 -0.12 -3.45
CA ILE A 62 12.28 0.23 -4.84
C ILE A 62 13.70 -0.22 -5.14
N THR A 63 14.64 -0.02 -4.20
CA THR A 63 16.03 -0.44 -4.40
C THR A 63 16.16 -1.96 -4.60
N ILE A 64 15.36 -2.75 -3.88
CA ILE A 64 15.32 -4.21 -4.05
C ILE A 64 14.60 -4.61 -5.35
N HIS A 65 13.53 -3.90 -5.71
CA HIS A 65 12.64 -4.28 -6.80
C HIS A 65 12.25 -3.07 -7.66
N ASN A 66 13.12 -2.72 -8.60
CA ASN A 66 12.88 -1.69 -9.61
C ASN A 66 12.88 -2.30 -11.01
N SER A 67 11.75 -2.89 -11.40
CA SER A 67 11.54 -3.44 -12.73
C SER A 67 10.47 -2.63 -13.46
N TRP A 68 10.72 -2.35 -14.74
CA TRP A 68 9.77 -1.68 -15.63
C TRP A 68 9.60 -2.53 -16.91
N GLY A 69 8.48 -3.22 -16.99
CA GLY A 69 8.01 -4.10 -18.07
C GLY A 69 6.48 -4.06 -18.20
N LEU A 70 5.88 -5.15 -18.72
CA LEU A 70 4.42 -5.29 -18.91
C LEU A 70 3.78 -6.46 -18.12
N VAL A 71 4.50 -7.06 -17.16
CA VAL A 71 4.08 -8.27 -16.43
C VAL A 71 3.61 -7.88 -15.01
N VAL A 72 2.96 -8.79 -14.29
CA VAL A 72 2.61 -8.64 -12.85
C VAL A 72 3.74 -8.03 -12.00
N VAL A 73 4.98 -8.35 -12.37
CA VAL A 73 6.22 -7.81 -11.82
C VAL A 73 6.25 -6.27 -11.72
N ASP A 74 5.54 -5.58 -12.62
CA ASP A 74 5.48 -4.12 -12.69
C ASP A 74 4.40 -3.51 -11.80
N ILE A 75 3.34 -4.27 -11.48
CA ILE A 75 2.32 -3.87 -10.51
C ILE A 75 2.97 -3.68 -9.13
N LEU A 76 3.92 -4.55 -8.78
CA LEU A 76 4.65 -4.46 -7.52
C LEU A 76 5.55 -3.22 -7.47
N SER A 77 6.26 -2.91 -8.56
CA SER A 77 7.07 -1.68 -8.64
C SER A 77 6.19 -0.43 -8.58
N LEU A 78 5.04 -0.40 -9.25
CA LEU A 78 4.06 0.69 -9.14
C LEU A 78 3.56 0.86 -7.70
N PHE A 79 3.31 -0.25 -7.00
CA PHE A 79 2.89 -0.22 -5.60
C PHE A 79 3.98 0.36 -4.68
N PHE A 80 5.26 0.02 -4.90
CA PHE A 80 6.36 0.57 -4.11
C PHE A 80 6.59 2.07 -4.38
N TRP A 81 6.48 2.49 -5.64
CA TRP A 81 6.49 3.91 -5.99
C TRP A 81 5.31 4.67 -5.38
N PHE A 82 4.12 4.07 -5.35
CA PHE A 82 2.96 4.66 -4.67
C PHE A 82 3.21 4.89 -3.18
N ILE A 83 3.89 3.97 -2.48
CA ILE A 83 4.28 4.15 -1.08
C ILE A 83 5.20 5.37 -0.94
N VAL A 84 6.27 5.46 -1.76
CA VAL A 84 7.22 6.57 -1.71
C VAL A 84 6.54 7.91 -1.95
N ILE A 85 5.72 8.01 -3.00
CA ILE A 85 5.00 9.25 -3.34
C ILE A 85 4.04 9.61 -2.21
N SER A 86 3.28 8.64 -1.68
CA SER A 86 2.34 8.89 -0.59
C SER A 86 3.04 9.38 0.68
N SER A 87 4.19 8.80 1.02
CA SER A 87 5.00 9.21 2.17
C SER A 87 5.64 10.59 1.98
N LEU A 88 6.13 10.90 0.78
CA LEU A 88 6.61 12.25 0.44
C LEU A 88 5.49 13.28 0.57
N LEU A 89 4.33 13.01 -0.02
CA LEU A 89 3.17 13.90 0.07
C LEU A 89 2.70 14.08 1.52
N LEU A 90 2.73 13.01 2.33
CA LEU A 90 2.35 13.07 3.74
C LEU A 90 3.32 13.95 4.55
N LEU A 91 4.61 13.90 4.26
CA LEU A 91 5.62 14.73 4.93
C LEU A 91 5.61 16.19 4.43
N SER A 92 5.41 16.41 3.13
CA SER A 92 5.43 17.74 2.53
C SER A 92 4.12 18.51 2.71
N PHE A 93 2.98 17.81 2.70
CA PHE A 93 1.64 18.41 2.71
C PHE A 93 0.67 17.64 3.64
N PRO A 94 1.00 17.52 4.93
CA PRO A 94 0.26 16.65 5.86
C PRO A 94 -1.21 17.03 5.98
N GLU A 95 -1.56 18.32 5.99
CA GLU A 95 -2.94 18.79 6.10
C GLU A 95 -3.78 18.35 4.89
N ARG A 96 -3.21 18.44 3.69
CA ARG A 96 -3.89 18.06 2.45
C ARG A 96 -4.12 16.56 2.37
N VAL A 97 -3.09 15.77 2.70
CA VAL A 97 -3.18 14.31 2.67
C VAL A 97 -4.16 13.81 3.73
N VAL A 98 -4.09 14.33 4.95
CA VAL A 98 -5.02 13.95 6.03
C VAL A 98 -6.46 14.37 5.68
N ALA A 99 -6.68 15.57 5.15
CA ALA A 99 -8.01 16.00 4.72
C ALA A 99 -8.57 15.10 3.60
N CYS A 100 -7.74 14.73 2.62
CA CYS A 100 -8.11 13.79 1.57
C CYS A 100 -8.50 12.43 2.15
N ALA A 101 -7.67 11.87 3.04
CA ALA A 101 -7.94 10.60 3.71
C ALA A 101 -9.25 10.63 4.50
N LYS A 102 -9.50 11.69 5.27
CA LYS A 102 -10.76 11.87 6.02
C LYS A 102 -11.97 11.95 5.10
N LYS A 103 -11.87 12.65 3.98
CA LYS A 103 -12.95 12.76 2.98
C LYS A 103 -13.26 11.42 2.32
N VAL A 104 -12.23 10.71 1.84
CA VAL A 104 -12.39 9.41 1.15
C VAL A 104 -12.91 8.35 2.12
N CYS A 105 -12.31 8.25 3.31
CA CYS A 105 -12.66 7.24 4.31
C CYS A 105 -13.92 7.58 5.11
N GLY A 106 -14.44 8.81 5.02
CA GLY A 106 -15.70 9.21 5.64
C GLY A 106 -16.95 8.65 4.96
N GLY A 107 -16.85 8.23 3.70
CA GLY A 107 -18.00 7.79 2.90
C GLY A 107 -17.84 6.38 2.31
N ARG A 108 -18.35 6.22 1.07
CA ARG A 108 -18.24 4.97 0.29
C ARG A 108 -16.79 4.66 -0.10
N GLY A 109 -15.94 5.68 -0.20
CA GLY A 109 -14.52 5.54 -0.55
C GLY A 109 -13.76 4.57 0.35
N TYR A 110 -14.12 4.48 1.63
CA TYR A 110 -13.54 3.49 2.54
C TYR A 110 -13.70 2.05 2.06
N PHE A 111 -14.90 1.66 1.62
CA PHE A 111 -15.17 0.30 1.16
C PHE A 111 -14.54 0.06 -0.23
N ILE A 112 -14.50 1.09 -1.07
CA ILE A 112 -13.79 1.03 -2.36
C ILE A 112 -12.30 0.74 -2.12
N LEU A 113 -11.68 1.41 -1.15
CA LEU A 113 -10.28 1.16 -0.78
C LEU A 113 -10.07 -0.26 -0.23
N ILE A 114 -10.99 -0.78 0.59
CA ILE A 114 -10.91 -2.17 1.08
C ILE A 114 -10.95 -3.15 -0.10
N VAL A 115 -11.88 -2.98 -1.03
CA VAL A 115 -12.01 -3.85 -2.20
C VAL A 115 -10.77 -3.72 -3.09
N ALA A 116 -10.28 -2.51 -3.32
CA ALA A 116 -9.04 -2.29 -4.07
C ALA A 116 -7.83 -2.97 -3.42
N CYS A 117 -7.67 -2.84 -2.10
CA CYS A 117 -6.62 -3.55 -1.35
C CYS A 117 -6.76 -5.06 -1.45
N ALA A 118 -7.97 -5.61 -1.34
CA ALA A 118 -8.21 -7.04 -1.47
C ALA A 118 -7.88 -7.55 -2.87
N LEU A 119 -8.33 -6.86 -3.92
CA LEU A 119 -8.05 -7.21 -5.31
C LEU A 119 -6.57 -7.12 -5.63
N LEU A 120 -5.91 -6.04 -5.23
CA LEU A 120 -4.46 -5.88 -5.39
C LEU A 120 -3.70 -6.98 -4.66
N GLY A 121 -4.14 -7.31 -3.44
CA GLY A 121 -3.57 -8.39 -2.64
C GLY A 121 -3.70 -9.75 -3.31
N ILE A 122 -4.88 -10.07 -3.86
CA ILE A 122 -5.11 -11.32 -4.60
C ILE A 122 -4.23 -11.37 -5.85
N ILE A 123 -4.17 -10.30 -6.65
CA ILE A 123 -3.35 -10.22 -7.87
C ILE A 123 -1.87 -10.48 -7.56
N LEU A 124 -1.34 -9.81 -6.53
CA LEU A 124 0.05 -9.97 -6.10
C LEU A 124 0.33 -11.37 -5.54
N MET A 125 -0.62 -11.93 -4.78
CA MET A 125 -0.52 -13.28 -4.24
C MET A 125 -0.51 -14.32 -5.36
N THR A 126 -1.49 -14.31 -6.27
CA THR A 126 -1.59 -15.28 -7.38
C THR A 126 -0.47 -15.11 -8.39
N GLY A 127 -0.05 -13.88 -8.66
CA GLY A 127 1.06 -13.56 -9.53
C GLY A 127 2.39 -14.14 -9.07
N GLY A 128 2.55 -14.28 -7.76
CA GLY A 128 3.70 -14.96 -7.16
C GLY A 128 3.72 -16.48 -7.39
N TYR A 129 2.59 -17.10 -7.73
CA TYR A 129 2.45 -18.55 -7.95
C TYR A 129 2.39 -18.93 -9.45
N TYR A 130 1.88 -18.04 -10.30
CA TYR A 130 1.59 -18.33 -11.72
C TYR A 130 2.81 -18.60 -12.61
N LEU A 131 4.03 -18.32 -12.17
CA LEU A 131 5.26 -18.51 -12.96
C LEU A 131 6.01 -19.81 -12.59
N TYR A 132 5.50 -20.58 -11.63
CA TYR A 132 6.02 -21.89 -11.22
C TYR A 132 5.17 -23.07 -11.73
N MET A 133 4.11 -22.80 -12.50
CA MET A 133 3.37 -23.79 -13.31
C MET A 133 3.75 -23.61 -14.78
#